data_AF-A0AA88HR17-F1
#
_entry.id   AF-A0AA88HR17-F1
#
_cell.length_a   1.000
_cell.length_b   1.000
_cell.length_c   1.000
_cell.angle_alpha   90.00
_cell.angle_beta   90.00
_cell.angle_gamma   90.00
#
_symmetry.space_group_name_H-M   'P 1'
#
loop_
_entity.id
_entity.type
_entity.pdbx_description
1 polymer ?
#
loop_
_entity_poly.entity_id
_entity_poly.type
_entity_poly.pdbx_seq_one_letter_code
_entity_poly.pdbx_strand_id
1 'polypeptide(L)'
;MGTRAAAFSAKVQNLQDYYIRLIHQTQPLPSGNDIANTLKSLSASLLGVLKDVPGQPFVFLRKREKEQQRLNCLPSLDYRGFHAALAQLLEVIPLITSGIQSFGQAVLLAVSALVPFLEQDLIDTLPYTVSTCLAFFPTCLQPDIIQCLCCHLFPYTIGAGDYNDPANVQATQSISAVLMMVLQFTTNN
;
A
#
# COMPACT_ATOMS: atom_id res chain seq x y z
N MET A 1 9.21 25.50 -6.66
CA MET A 1 9.05 24.03 -6.61
C MET A 1 8.42 23.53 -5.29
N GLY A 2 7.46 24.26 -4.69
CA GLY A 2 6.78 23.83 -3.44
C GLY A 2 5.36 23.28 -3.61
N THR A 3 4.79 23.34 -4.83
CA THR A 3 3.37 23.06 -5.07
C THR A 3 3.01 21.57 -5.05
N ARG A 4 3.91 20.68 -5.51
CA ARG A 4 3.65 19.23 -5.58
C ARG A 4 3.64 18.57 -4.20
N ALA A 5 4.58 18.94 -3.32
CA ALA A 5 4.64 18.41 -1.96
C ALA A 5 3.44 18.87 -1.13
N ALA A 6 3.10 20.17 -1.18
CA ALA A 6 1.90 20.69 -0.52
C ALA A 6 0.62 20.03 -1.04
N ALA A 7 0.49 19.83 -2.35
CA ALA A 7 -0.66 19.14 -2.94
C ALA A 7 -0.74 17.65 -2.55
N PHE A 8 0.41 16.99 -2.39
CA PHE A 8 0.47 15.61 -1.89
C PHE A 8 0.03 15.53 -0.44
N SER A 9 0.61 16.35 0.45
CA SER A 9 0.23 16.41 1.86
C SER A 9 -1.24 16.76 2.06
N ALA A 10 -1.79 17.72 1.29
CA ALA A 10 -3.21 18.06 1.34
C ALA A 10 -4.12 16.87 0.97
N LYS A 11 -3.71 16.04 0.00
CA LYS A 11 -4.47 14.82 -0.36
C LYS A 11 -4.36 13.74 0.71
N VAL A 12 -3.21 13.59 1.36
CA VAL A 12 -3.07 12.68 2.51
C VAL A 12 -3.95 13.15 3.67
N GLN A 13 -4.00 14.45 3.94
CA GLN A 13 -4.90 15.01 4.94
C GLN A 13 -6.38 14.80 4.57
N ASN A 14 -6.74 14.92 3.29
CA ASN A 14 -8.10 14.61 2.83
C ASN A 14 -8.50 13.14 3.08
N LEU A 15 -7.57 12.18 2.97
CA LEU A 15 -7.83 10.79 3.35
C LEU A 15 -8.09 10.65 4.86
N GLN A 16 -7.34 11.37 5.68
CA GLN A 16 -7.55 11.43 7.13
C GLN A 16 -8.93 12.03 7.47
N ASP A 17 -9.32 13.10 6.78
CA ASP A 17 -10.64 13.68 6.93
C ASP A 17 -11.73 12.68 6.54
N TYR A 18 -11.57 11.91 5.45
CA TYR A 18 -12.52 10.85 5.11
C TYR A 18 -12.62 9.77 6.19
N TYR A 19 -11.49 9.32 6.74
CA TYR A 19 -11.46 8.36 7.83
C TYR A 19 -12.21 8.87 9.08
N ILE A 20 -11.90 10.09 9.54
CA ILE A 20 -12.58 10.75 10.67
C ILE A 20 -14.08 10.84 10.39
N ARG A 21 -14.48 11.22 9.17
CA ARG A 21 -15.89 11.37 8.81
C ARG A 21 -16.65 10.06 8.76
N LEU A 22 -16.00 8.96 8.37
CA LEU A 22 -16.58 7.62 8.42
C LEU A 22 -16.79 7.17 9.86
N ILE A 23 -15.81 7.36 10.74
CA ILE A 23 -15.89 6.98 12.16
C ILE A 23 -16.97 7.79 12.89
N HIS A 24 -16.98 9.11 12.71
CA HIS A 24 -17.94 9.99 13.38
C HIS A 24 -19.29 10.10 12.66
N GLN A 25 -19.45 9.41 11.53
CA GLN A 25 -20.65 9.44 10.69
C GLN A 25 -21.11 10.87 10.31
N THR A 26 -20.16 11.80 10.15
CA THR A 26 -20.44 13.20 9.82
C THR A 26 -20.75 13.36 8.33
N GLN A 27 -21.94 13.89 8.02
CA GLN A 27 -22.42 14.07 6.66
C GLN A 27 -21.68 15.20 5.90
N PRO A 28 -21.54 15.10 4.57
CA PRO A 28 -21.89 13.95 3.72
C PRO A 28 -20.92 12.77 3.87
N LEU A 29 -21.38 11.56 4.12
CA LEU A 29 -20.48 10.39 4.23
C LEU A 29 -19.67 10.21 2.93
N PRO A 30 -18.34 10.03 3.00
CA PRO A 30 -17.53 9.83 1.81
C PRO A 30 -17.86 8.47 1.20
N SER A 31 -18.06 8.44 -0.13
CA SER A 31 -18.24 7.19 -0.84
C SER A 31 -16.89 6.50 -1.09
N GLY A 32 -16.90 5.19 -1.29
CA GLY A 32 -15.71 4.46 -1.71
C GLY A 32 -15.13 4.99 -3.02
N ASN A 33 -15.96 5.59 -3.89
CA ASN A 33 -15.51 6.22 -5.13
C ASN A 33 -14.73 7.53 -4.88
N ASP A 34 -15.14 8.35 -3.93
CA ASP A 34 -14.46 9.60 -3.58
C ASP A 34 -13.06 9.32 -2.99
N ILE A 35 -13.01 8.32 -2.10
CA ILE A 35 -11.76 7.84 -1.52
C ILE A 35 -10.89 7.24 -2.63
N ALA A 36 -11.45 6.39 -3.49
CA ALA A 36 -10.74 5.78 -4.62
C ALA A 36 -10.12 6.82 -5.56
N ASN A 37 -10.83 7.90 -5.88
CA ASN A 37 -10.32 8.96 -6.76
C ASN A 37 -9.12 9.67 -6.13
N THR A 38 -9.18 9.92 -4.82
CA THR A 38 -8.08 10.55 -4.07
C THR A 38 -6.85 9.63 -4.04
N LEU A 39 -7.06 8.34 -3.75
CA LEU A 39 -6.03 7.31 -3.79
C LEU A 39 -5.38 7.21 -5.18
N LYS A 40 -6.18 7.08 -6.25
CA LYS A 40 -5.68 7.03 -7.63
C LYS A 40 -4.85 8.27 -7.99
N SER A 41 -5.28 9.45 -7.54
CA SER A 41 -4.55 10.70 -7.78
C SER A 41 -3.20 10.75 -7.04
N LEU A 42 -3.14 10.22 -5.82
CA LEU A 42 -1.89 10.06 -5.06
C LEU A 42 -0.97 9.04 -5.75
N SER A 43 -1.49 7.88 -6.12
CA SER A 43 -0.74 6.84 -6.85
C SER A 43 -0.16 7.38 -8.16
N ALA A 44 -0.95 8.12 -8.95
CA ALA A 44 -0.47 8.74 -10.18
C ALA A 44 0.64 9.78 -9.90
N SER A 45 0.54 10.52 -8.80
CA SER A 45 1.57 11.48 -8.39
C SER A 45 2.88 10.77 -8.03
N LEU A 46 2.80 9.64 -7.31
CA LEU A 46 3.95 8.78 -6.97
C LEU A 46 4.59 8.18 -8.22
N LEU A 47 3.80 7.57 -9.10
CA LEU A 47 4.29 7.01 -10.35
C LEU A 47 4.94 8.08 -11.25
N GLY A 48 4.41 9.30 -11.24
CA GLY A 48 5.04 10.44 -11.90
C GLY A 48 6.43 10.74 -11.33
N VAL A 49 6.58 10.72 -9.99
CA VAL A 49 7.89 10.93 -9.35
C VAL A 49 8.87 9.83 -9.77
N LEU A 50 8.43 8.56 -9.82
CA LEU A 50 9.30 7.46 -10.24
C LEU A 50 9.83 7.62 -11.66
N LYS A 51 9.04 8.21 -12.57
CA LYS A 51 9.49 8.51 -13.94
C LYS A 51 10.56 9.60 -13.98
N ASP A 52 10.53 10.52 -13.02
CA ASP A 52 11.45 11.65 -12.92
C ASP A 52 12.79 11.28 -12.23
N VAL A 53 12.84 10.15 -11.50
CA VAL A 53 14.04 9.73 -10.74
C VAL A 53 14.97 8.87 -11.62
N PRO A 54 16.21 9.33 -11.88
CA PRO A 54 17.20 8.54 -12.61
C PRO A 54 17.75 7.41 -11.74
N GLY A 55 17.54 6.17 -12.16
CA GLY A 55 18.00 4.98 -11.45
C GLY A 55 16.81 4.11 -11.05
N GLN A 56 16.77 2.88 -11.56
CA GLN A 56 15.64 1.95 -11.40
C GLN A 56 15.36 1.69 -9.91
N PRO A 57 14.36 2.32 -9.28
CA PRO A 57 14.17 2.27 -7.82
C PRO A 57 13.92 0.83 -7.35
N PHE A 58 13.24 0.06 -8.20
CA PHE A 58 12.94 -1.35 -8.02
C PHE A 58 14.16 -2.27 -7.92
N VAL A 59 15.29 -1.90 -8.54
CA VAL A 59 16.54 -2.68 -8.45
C VAL A 59 17.20 -2.48 -7.09
N PHE A 60 17.02 -1.31 -6.47
CA PHE A 60 17.56 -1.00 -5.15
C PHE A 60 16.71 -1.58 -4.02
N LEU A 61 15.42 -1.82 -4.24
CA LEU A 61 14.51 -2.38 -3.24
C LEU A 61 14.95 -3.75 -2.71
N ARG A 62 15.67 -4.54 -3.52
CA ARG A 62 16.19 -5.86 -3.07
C ARG A 62 17.47 -5.78 -2.23
N LYS A 63 18.02 -4.58 -2.01
CA LYS A 63 19.30 -4.40 -1.32
C LYS A 63 19.13 -3.42 -0.18
N ARG A 64 18.89 -3.94 1.03
CA ARG A 64 18.70 -3.15 2.27
C ARG A 64 19.83 -2.13 2.49
N GLU A 65 21.07 -2.48 2.17
CA GLU A 65 22.25 -1.60 2.27
C GLU A 65 22.18 -0.35 1.37
N LYS A 66 21.40 -0.39 0.29
CA LYS A 66 21.23 0.73 -0.65
C LYS A 66 19.95 1.52 -0.40
N GLU A 67 19.20 1.19 0.66
CA GLU A 67 18.00 1.92 1.05
C GLU A 67 18.28 3.41 1.27
N GLN A 68 19.31 3.74 2.06
CA GLN A 68 19.68 5.14 2.33
C GLN A 68 19.98 5.90 1.01
N GLN A 69 20.65 5.24 0.06
CA GLN A 69 20.97 5.82 -1.24
C GLN A 69 19.70 6.03 -2.09
N ARG A 70 18.77 5.07 -2.06
CA ARG A 70 17.46 5.20 -2.72
C ARG A 70 16.66 6.35 -2.12
N LEU A 71 16.52 6.40 -0.79
CA LEU A 71 15.75 7.43 -0.10
C LEU A 71 16.32 8.84 -0.33
N ASN A 72 17.65 8.98 -0.41
CA ASN A 72 18.30 10.25 -0.72
C ASN A 72 18.03 10.77 -2.14
N CYS A 73 17.65 9.90 -3.09
CA CYS A 73 17.29 10.28 -4.45
C CYS A 73 15.79 10.61 -4.59
N LEU A 74 14.98 10.35 -3.56
CA LEU A 74 13.54 10.59 -3.58
C LEU A 74 13.20 11.99 -3.05
N PRO A 75 12.16 12.64 -3.57
CA PRO A 75 11.70 13.91 -3.01
C PRO A 75 11.16 13.70 -1.59
N SER A 76 11.33 14.71 -0.73
CA SER A 76 10.81 14.70 0.64
C SER A 76 9.28 14.85 0.64
N LEU A 77 8.57 13.74 0.45
CA LEU A 77 7.11 13.63 0.56
C LEU A 77 6.75 12.78 1.78
N ASP A 78 5.53 12.95 2.28
CA ASP A 78 5.03 12.21 3.44
C ASP A 78 4.53 10.81 3.07
N TYR A 79 5.46 9.93 2.70
CA TYR A 79 5.15 8.53 2.34
C TYR A 79 4.63 7.73 3.53
N ARG A 80 5.14 8.00 4.74
CA ARG A 80 4.73 7.35 5.98
C ARG A 80 3.29 7.74 6.35
N GLY A 81 2.93 9.02 6.23
CA GLY A 81 1.55 9.49 6.44
C GLY A 81 0.57 8.86 5.45
N PHE A 82 0.98 8.67 4.19
CA PHE A 82 0.15 7.96 3.21
C PHE A 82 -0.05 6.48 3.55
N HIS A 83 1.01 5.78 3.97
CA HIS A 83 0.90 4.39 4.45
C HIS A 83 -0.05 4.27 5.67
N ALA A 84 0.11 5.16 6.65
CA ALA A 84 -0.76 5.18 7.83
C ALA A 84 -2.22 5.45 7.48
N ALA A 85 -2.48 6.40 6.57
CA ALA A 85 -3.83 6.68 6.07
C ALA A 85 -4.45 5.47 5.38
N LEU A 86 -3.68 4.73 4.57
CA LEU A 86 -4.16 3.49 3.95
C LEU A 86 -4.55 2.44 4.99
N ALA A 87 -3.72 2.21 6.00
CA ALA A 87 -4.00 1.25 7.07
C ALA A 87 -5.30 1.61 7.82
N GLN A 88 -5.46 2.88 8.20
CA GLN A 88 -6.67 3.36 8.86
C GLN A 88 -7.93 3.23 7.99
N LEU A 89 -7.82 3.49 6.69
CA LEU A 89 -8.94 3.32 5.76
C LEU A 89 -9.36 1.85 5.60
N LEU A 90 -8.42 0.91 5.71
CA LEU A 90 -8.73 -0.53 5.69
C LEU A 90 -9.55 -0.96 6.92
N GLU A 91 -9.27 -0.38 8.10
CA GLU A 91 -10.02 -0.69 9.32
C GLU A 91 -11.49 -0.24 9.26
N VAL A 92 -11.79 0.79 8.47
CA VAL A 92 -13.15 1.35 8.32
C VAL A 92 -13.87 0.86 7.06
N ILE A 93 -13.35 -0.15 6.36
CA ILE A 93 -14.03 -0.77 5.20
C ILE A 93 -15.52 -1.07 5.47
N PRO A 94 -15.91 -1.66 6.62
CA PRO A 94 -17.32 -1.97 6.88
C PRO A 94 -18.24 -0.76 6.92
N LEU A 95 -17.70 0.45 7.11
CA LEU A 95 -18.47 1.70 7.15
C LEU A 95 -18.69 2.31 5.75
N ILE A 96 -18.02 1.80 4.71
CA ILE A 96 -18.13 2.27 3.34
C ILE A 96 -19.39 1.67 2.70
N THR A 97 -20.42 2.49 2.53
CA THR A 97 -21.76 2.04 2.07
C THR A 97 -21.86 1.81 0.57
N SER A 98 -20.96 2.41 -0.23
CA SER A 98 -20.98 2.32 -1.70
C SER A 98 -19.58 2.44 -2.29
N GLY A 99 -19.35 1.83 -3.45
CA GLY A 99 -18.09 1.98 -4.19
C GLY A 99 -16.92 1.12 -3.70
N ILE A 100 -17.20 0.07 -2.91
CA ILE A 100 -16.15 -0.77 -2.30
C ILE A 100 -15.19 -1.40 -3.32
N GLN A 101 -15.70 -1.78 -4.51
CA GLN A 101 -14.86 -2.33 -5.57
C GLN A 101 -13.86 -1.30 -6.11
N SER A 102 -14.32 -0.07 -6.37
CA SER A 102 -13.46 1.01 -6.85
C SER A 102 -12.43 1.41 -5.79
N PHE A 103 -12.83 1.40 -4.52
CA PHE A 103 -11.94 1.60 -3.38
C PHE A 103 -10.87 0.51 -3.30
N GLY A 104 -11.26 -0.76 -3.32
CA GLY A 104 -10.32 -1.89 -3.23
C GLY A 104 -9.28 -1.89 -4.35
N GLN A 105 -9.69 -1.64 -5.60
CA GLN A 105 -8.74 -1.47 -6.71
C GLN A 105 -7.78 -0.30 -6.49
N ALA A 106 -8.28 0.83 -5.99
CA ALA A 106 -7.46 1.99 -5.73
C ALA A 106 -6.47 1.76 -4.57
N VAL A 107 -6.85 0.99 -3.55
CA VAL A 107 -5.96 0.56 -2.47
C VAL A 107 -4.84 -0.32 -3.00
N LEU A 108 -5.14 -1.34 -3.81
CA LEU A 108 -4.11 -2.23 -4.38
C LEU A 108 -3.14 -1.48 -5.29
N LEU A 109 -3.65 -0.53 -6.07
CA LEU A 109 -2.83 0.37 -6.87
C LEU A 109 -1.95 1.28 -6.00
N ALA A 110 -2.51 1.83 -4.91
CA ALA A 110 -1.80 2.68 -3.97
C ALA A 110 -0.67 1.93 -3.26
N VAL A 111 -0.92 0.71 -2.78
CA VAL A 111 0.10 -0.14 -2.17
C VAL A 111 1.23 -0.39 -3.17
N SER A 112 0.90 -0.87 -4.37
CA SER A 112 1.90 -1.14 -5.43
C SER A 112 2.72 0.08 -5.82
N ALA A 113 2.10 1.27 -5.88
CA ALA A 113 2.78 2.52 -6.21
C ALA A 113 3.65 3.05 -5.06
N LEU A 114 3.35 2.66 -3.82
CA LEU A 114 4.01 3.13 -2.61
C LEU A 114 5.28 2.33 -2.27
N VAL A 115 5.33 1.04 -2.64
CA VAL A 115 6.50 0.14 -2.41
C VAL A 115 7.86 0.82 -2.69
N PRO A 116 8.12 1.45 -3.85
CA PRO A 116 9.43 2.03 -4.15
C PRO A 116 9.83 3.24 -3.30
N PHE A 117 8.91 3.77 -2.48
CA PHE A 117 9.12 4.94 -1.63
C PHE A 117 9.19 4.63 -0.14
N LEU A 118 8.82 3.41 0.27
CA LEU A 118 8.81 3.02 1.67
C LEU A 118 10.16 2.49 2.12
N GLU A 119 10.37 2.52 3.43
CA GLU A 119 11.45 1.79 4.11
C GLU A 119 11.12 0.31 4.20
N GLN A 120 12.15 -0.53 4.27
CA GLN A 120 12.02 -1.99 4.28
C GLN A 120 11.09 -2.48 5.40
N ASP A 121 11.20 -1.90 6.59
CA ASP A 121 10.38 -2.29 7.74
C ASP A 121 8.88 -2.10 7.47
N LEU A 122 8.50 -1.07 6.71
CA LEU A 122 7.11 -0.85 6.29
C LEU A 122 6.73 -1.79 5.14
N ILE A 123 7.64 -2.03 4.20
CA ILE A 123 7.42 -2.96 3.07
C ILE A 123 7.12 -4.37 3.58
N ASP A 124 7.81 -4.82 4.62
CA ASP A 124 7.62 -6.16 5.20
C ASP A 124 6.23 -6.36 5.84
N THR A 125 5.54 -5.27 6.20
CA THR A 125 4.17 -5.32 6.73
C THR A 125 3.09 -5.42 5.64
N LEU A 126 3.39 -4.93 4.43
CA LEU A 126 2.41 -4.83 3.33
C LEU A 126 1.82 -6.18 2.89
N PRO A 127 2.59 -7.30 2.78
CA PRO A 127 2.01 -8.60 2.41
C PRO A 127 0.92 -9.03 3.37
N TYR A 128 1.12 -8.83 4.67
CA TYR A 128 0.11 -9.15 5.67
C TYR A 128 -1.13 -8.26 5.49
N THR A 129 -0.95 -6.94 5.39
CA THR A 129 -2.06 -6.00 5.18
C THR A 129 -2.88 -6.32 3.93
N VAL A 130 -2.23 -6.56 2.79
CA VAL A 130 -2.93 -6.92 1.54
C VAL A 130 -3.63 -8.28 1.63
N SER A 131 -3.09 -9.21 2.42
CA SER A 131 -3.74 -10.50 2.66
C SER A 131 -5.02 -10.36 3.46
N THR A 132 -5.05 -9.48 4.47
CA THR A 132 -6.27 -9.23 5.25
C THR A 132 -7.40 -8.66 4.39
N CYS A 133 -7.09 -7.98 3.29
CA CYS A 133 -8.09 -7.49 2.34
C CYS A 133 -8.94 -8.61 1.72
N LEU A 134 -8.44 -9.86 1.65
CA LEU A 134 -9.23 -11.00 1.17
C LEU A 134 -10.49 -11.25 2.01
N ALA A 135 -10.44 -10.92 3.31
CA ALA A 135 -11.56 -11.07 4.21
C ALA A 135 -12.63 -9.98 4.05
N PHE A 136 -12.26 -8.81 3.54
CA PHE A 136 -13.13 -7.63 3.51
C PHE A 136 -13.60 -7.24 2.10
N PHE A 137 -12.83 -7.57 1.06
CA PHE A 137 -13.15 -7.18 -0.32
C PHE A 137 -13.96 -8.26 -1.06
N PRO A 138 -14.80 -7.83 -2.04
CA PRO A 138 -15.58 -8.76 -2.85
C PRO A 138 -14.69 -9.71 -3.66
N THR A 139 -15.23 -10.89 -3.98
CA THR A 139 -14.52 -11.97 -4.68
C THR A 139 -13.96 -11.56 -6.05
N CYS A 140 -14.58 -10.57 -6.71
CA CYS A 140 -14.09 -10.02 -7.97
C CYS A 140 -12.70 -9.35 -7.87
N LEU A 141 -12.24 -8.97 -6.67
CA LEU A 141 -10.92 -8.38 -6.43
C LEU A 141 -9.86 -9.40 -5.98
N GLN A 142 -10.25 -10.64 -5.65
CA GLN A 142 -9.30 -11.69 -5.27
C GLN A 142 -8.16 -11.89 -6.27
N PRO A 143 -8.37 -11.95 -7.60
CA PRO A 143 -7.25 -12.08 -8.55
C PRO A 143 -6.29 -10.88 -8.49
N ASP A 144 -6.81 -9.66 -8.32
CA ASP A 144 -6.00 -8.45 -8.21
C ASP A 144 -5.17 -8.44 -6.91
N ILE A 145 -5.74 -8.93 -5.80
CA ILE A 145 -5.05 -9.06 -4.51
C ILE A 145 -3.89 -10.06 -4.63
N ILE A 146 -4.14 -11.24 -5.22
CA ILE A 146 -3.12 -12.26 -5.44
C ILE A 146 -2.02 -11.74 -6.37
N GLN A 147 -2.38 -11.03 -7.44
CA GLN A 147 -1.42 -10.41 -8.34
C GLN A 147 -0.59 -9.33 -7.63
N CYS A 148 -1.19 -8.55 -6.73
CA CYS A 148 -0.46 -7.57 -5.91
C CYS A 148 0.57 -8.28 -5.01
N LEU A 149 0.16 -9.33 -4.29
CA LEU A 149 1.07 -10.12 -3.44
C LEU A 149 2.23 -10.72 -4.23
N CYS A 150 1.92 -11.47 -5.29
CA CYS A 150 2.89 -12.26 -6.04
C CYS A 150 3.84 -11.41 -6.90
N CYS A 151 3.33 -10.36 -7.54
CA CYS A 151 4.12 -9.58 -8.51
C CYS A 151 4.70 -8.29 -7.92
N HIS A 152 4.14 -7.76 -6.82
CA HIS A 152 4.49 -6.43 -6.31
C HIS A 152 5.01 -6.42 -4.87
N LEU A 153 4.81 -7.47 -4.08
CA LEU A 153 5.23 -7.48 -2.67
C LEU A 153 6.28 -8.56 -2.40
N PHE A 154 5.96 -9.82 -2.69
CA PHE A 154 6.89 -10.94 -2.49
C PHE A 154 8.26 -10.78 -3.15
N PRO A 155 8.40 -10.21 -4.36
CA PRO A 155 9.72 -10.03 -4.98
C PRO A 155 10.66 -9.07 -4.21
N TYR A 156 10.14 -8.35 -3.20
CA TYR A 156 10.87 -7.37 -2.40
C TYR A 156 10.92 -7.73 -0.91
N THR A 157 10.04 -8.61 -0.43
CA THR A 157 10.08 -9.15 0.94
C THR A 157 10.82 -10.49 1.01
N ILE A 158 10.88 -11.25 -0.09
CA ILE A 158 11.61 -12.53 -0.17
C ILE A 158 13.05 -12.29 -0.61
N GLY A 159 14.01 -12.58 0.27
CA GLY A 159 15.43 -12.65 -0.10
C GLY A 159 16.09 -11.29 -0.35
N ALA A 160 15.54 -10.20 0.19
CA ALA A 160 16.11 -8.85 0.10
C ALA A 160 17.25 -8.57 1.12
N GLY A 161 17.62 -9.57 1.93
CA GLY A 161 18.63 -9.46 2.99
C GLY A 161 19.52 -10.70 3.13
N ASP A 162 20.50 -10.61 4.04
CA ASP A 162 21.33 -11.73 4.44
C ASP A 162 20.45 -12.83 5.08
N TYR A 163 20.74 -14.10 4.80
CA TYR A 163 19.95 -15.22 5.34
C TYR A 163 20.05 -15.35 6.87
N ASN A 164 21.09 -14.74 7.47
CA ASN A 164 21.29 -14.72 8.92
C ASN A 164 20.66 -13.48 9.60
N ASP A 165 20.07 -12.55 8.85
CA ASP A 165 19.34 -11.42 9.43
C ASP A 165 17.98 -11.91 9.99
N PRO A 166 17.74 -11.84 11.31
CA PRO A 166 16.51 -12.30 11.92
C PRO A 166 15.24 -11.62 11.35
N ALA A 167 15.35 -10.38 10.87
CA ALA A 167 14.22 -9.68 10.25
C ALA A 167 13.83 -10.33 8.90
N ASN A 168 14.82 -10.75 8.10
CA ASN A 168 14.60 -11.43 6.83
C ASN A 168 14.01 -12.83 7.03
N VAL A 169 14.42 -13.53 8.10
CA VAL A 169 13.82 -14.81 8.50
C VAL A 169 12.35 -14.63 8.89
N GLN A 170 12.01 -13.59 9.63
CA GLN A 170 10.62 -13.28 10.00
C GLN A 170 9.75 -12.92 8.79
N ALA A 171 10.26 -12.09 7.87
CA ALA A 171 9.59 -11.76 6.62
C ALA A 171 9.39 -13.00 5.72
N THR A 172 10.37 -13.92 5.71
CA THR A 172 10.27 -15.19 4.98
C THR A 172 9.21 -16.12 5.60
N GLN A 173 9.14 -16.19 6.93
CA GLN A 173 8.17 -17.01 7.65
C GLN A 173 6.74 -16.48 7.54
N SER A 174 6.55 -15.16 7.50
CA SER A 174 5.22 -14.56 7.36
C SER A 174 4.56 -14.89 6.02
N ILE A 175 5.34 -15.21 4.99
CA ILE A 175 4.82 -15.60 3.68
C ILE A 175 4.13 -16.95 3.72
N SER A 176 4.63 -17.91 4.50
CA SER A 176 3.92 -19.18 4.66
C SER A 176 2.53 -18.96 5.28
N ALA A 177 2.42 -18.04 6.25
CA ALA A 177 1.13 -17.65 6.83
C ALA A 177 0.23 -16.91 5.83
N VAL A 178 0.79 -16.01 5.02
CA VAL A 178 0.07 -15.32 3.93
C VAL A 178 -0.44 -16.32 2.89
N LEU A 179 0.41 -17.23 2.41
CA LEU A 179 0.02 -18.27 1.46
C LEU A 179 -1.06 -19.17 2.05
N MET A 180 -0.95 -19.52 3.33
CA MET A 180 -1.98 -20.29 4.02
C MET A 180 -3.32 -19.54 4.08
N MET A 181 -3.32 -18.24 4.39
CA MET A 181 -4.53 -17.41 4.37
C MET A 181 -5.14 -17.34 2.97
N VAL A 182 -4.32 -17.10 1.93
CA VAL A 182 -4.77 -17.07 0.53
C VAL A 182 -5.39 -18.42 0.15
N LEU A 183 -4.70 -19.53 0.45
CA LEU A 183 -5.16 -20.88 0.12
C LEU A 183 -6.46 -21.24 0.85
N GLN A 184 -6.55 -20.95 2.16
CA GLN A 184 -7.77 -21.16 2.94
C GLN A 184 -8.96 -20.37 2.38
N PHE A 185 -8.73 -19.15 1.88
CA PHE A 185 -9.79 -18.36 1.26
C PHE A 185 -10.20 -18.93 -0.10
N THR A 186 -9.26 -19.47 -0.88
CA THR A 186 -9.57 -20.10 -2.18
C THR A 186 -10.23 -21.48 -2.05
N THR A 187 -10.06 -22.20 -0.94
CA THR A 187 -10.69 -23.51 -0.72
C THR A 187 -12.12 -23.42 -0.15
N ASN A 188 -12.49 -22.29 0.44
CA ASN A 188 -13.79 -22.06 1.08
C ASN A 188 -14.80 -21.31 0.19
N ASN A 189 -14.47 -21.12 -1.09
CA ASN A 189 -15.31 -20.53 -2.14
C ASN A 189 -15.50 -21.54 -3.28
#